data_AF-A0A7C1WYE2-F1
#
_entry.id   AF-A0A7C1WYE2-F1
#
_cell.length_a   1.000
_cell.length_b   1.000
_cell.length_c   1.000
_cell.angle_alpha   90.00
_cell.angle_beta   90.00
_cell.angle_gamma   90.00
#
_symmetry.space_group_name_H-M   'P 1'
#
loop_
_entity.id
_entity.type
_entity.pdbx_description
1 polymer ?
#
loop_
_entity_poly.entity_id
_entity_poly.type
_entity_poly.pdbx_seq_one_letter_code
_entity_poly.pdbx_strand_id
1 'polypeptide(L)'
;SDIAEWTEILRHLVATAEYRRQTGQPVINPDALRLAWLTPPADPLLLTYTEDQGAKIVATEYVINQALTLIETSRPPLTAIARSHIEGSLNGTSRERAEMLIRQAQANRAEGLIISGILGGSHCAMESRLIGSLVREQLQIPVLEFDVAPPNREIDRQTKTRIDAFLELLRSRR
;
A
#
# COMPACT_ATOMS: atom_id res chain seq x y z
N SER A 1 17.58 -19.29 -4.79
CA SER A 1 17.36 -17.99 -4.11
C SER A 1 18.42 -17.89 -3.03
N ASP A 2 19.33 -16.93 -3.14
CA ASP A 2 20.38 -16.70 -2.15
C ASP A 2 19.94 -15.58 -1.20
N ILE A 3 19.64 -15.93 0.06
CA ILE A 3 19.21 -14.95 1.08
C ILE A 3 20.28 -13.89 1.31
N ALA A 4 21.57 -14.25 1.19
CA ALA A 4 22.66 -13.30 1.36
C ALA A 4 22.67 -12.25 0.24
N GLU A 5 22.50 -12.68 -1.01
CA GLU A 5 22.38 -11.79 -2.17
C GLU A 5 21.19 -10.82 -2.01
N TRP A 6 20.02 -11.34 -1.64
CA TRP A 6 18.84 -10.50 -1.38
C TRP A 6 19.07 -9.50 -0.25
N THR A 7 19.78 -9.90 0.80
CA THR A 7 20.11 -9.02 1.93
C THR A 7 21.02 -7.87 1.48
N GLU A 8 22.02 -8.14 0.65
CA GLU A 8 22.90 -7.08 0.11
C GLU A 8 22.15 -6.11 -0.80
N ILE A 9 21.24 -6.61 -1.66
CA ILE A 9 20.39 -5.75 -2.49
C ILE A 9 19.56 -4.80 -1.61
N LEU A 10 18.90 -5.33 -0.57
CA LEU A 10 18.11 -4.50 0.34
C LEU A 10 18.96 -3.49 1.10
N ARG A 11 20.16 -3.86 1.56
CA ARG A 11 21.11 -2.94 2.21
C ARG A 11 21.48 -1.79 1.28
N HIS A 12 21.77 -2.08 0.02
CA HIS A 12 22.11 -1.06 -0.96
C HIS A 12 20.94 -0.11 -1.25
N LEU A 13 19.71 -0.63 -1.33
CA LEU A 13 18.51 0.19 -1.51
C LEU A 13 18.28 1.13 -0.31
N VAL A 14 18.41 0.64 0.92
CA VAL A 14 18.29 1.46 2.14
C VAL A 14 19.38 2.53 2.19
N ALA A 15 20.64 2.17 1.93
CA ALA A 15 21.75 3.12 1.92
C ALA A 15 21.56 4.22 0.86
N THR A 16 21.05 3.86 -0.32
CA THR A 16 20.73 4.81 -1.40
C THR A 16 19.61 5.77 -0.98
N ALA A 17 18.55 5.25 -0.36
CA ALA A 17 17.44 6.08 0.12
C ALA A 17 17.88 7.06 1.22
N GLU A 18 18.70 6.60 2.17
CA GLU A 18 19.24 7.44 3.24
C GLU A 18 20.19 8.51 2.70
N TYR A 19 21.08 8.16 1.77
CA TYR A 19 21.96 9.12 1.10
C TYR A 19 21.15 10.24 0.45
N ARG A 20 20.15 9.88 -0.37
CA ARG A 20 19.26 10.84 -1.04
C ARG A 20 18.52 11.73 -0.06
N ARG A 21 18.05 11.17 1.05
CA ARG A 21 17.38 11.93 2.13
C ARG A 21 18.33 12.95 2.76
N GLN A 22 19.57 12.55 3.05
CA GLN A 22 20.57 13.41 3.67
C GLN A 22 21.07 14.51 2.74
N THR A 23 21.19 14.23 1.44
CA THR A 23 21.66 15.20 0.43
C THR A 23 20.54 16.01 -0.23
N GLY A 24 19.28 15.82 0.19
CA GLY A 24 18.15 16.56 -0.37
C GLY A 24 17.86 16.25 -1.84
N GLN A 25 18.04 15.00 -2.26
CA GLN A 25 17.81 14.53 -3.64
C GLN A 25 16.59 13.60 -3.72
N PRO A 26 15.35 14.10 -3.54
CA PRO A 26 14.17 13.28 -3.61
C PRO A 26 13.93 12.77 -5.04
N VAL A 27 13.45 11.53 -5.17
CA VAL A 27 13.08 10.94 -6.48
C VAL A 27 11.65 11.30 -6.90
N ILE A 28 10.79 11.61 -5.95
CA ILE A 28 9.41 12.06 -6.17
C ILE A 28 9.30 13.50 -5.71
N ASN A 29 8.51 14.31 -6.41
CA ASN A 29 8.22 15.69 -6.03
C ASN A 29 7.79 15.77 -4.54
N PRO A 30 8.42 16.62 -3.71
CA PRO A 30 8.02 16.82 -2.32
C PRO A 30 6.53 17.15 -2.15
N ASP A 31 5.96 17.88 -3.09
CA ASP A 31 4.56 18.30 -3.11
C ASP A 31 3.62 17.25 -3.73
N ALA A 32 4.11 16.07 -4.10
CA ALA A 32 3.27 15.00 -4.62
C ALA A 32 2.11 14.65 -3.67
N LEU A 33 0.97 14.28 -4.26
CA LEU A 33 -0.22 13.83 -3.54
C LEU A 33 0.10 12.59 -2.70
N ARG A 34 -0.26 12.61 -1.42
CA ARG A 34 0.03 11.53 -0.47
C ARG A 34 -1.12 10.53 -0.48
N LEU A 35 -0.88 9.31 -0.93
CA LEU A 35 -1.91 8.29 -1.02
C LEU A 35 -1.68 7.17 0.00
N ALA A 36 -2.78 6.70 0.58
CA ALA A 36 -2.84 5.36 1.17
C ALA A 36 -3.27 4.36 0.09
N TRP A 37 -2.73 3.13 0.12
CA TRP A 37 -3.11 2.07 -0.82
C TRP A 37 -3.41 0.76 -0.09
N LEU A 38 -4.59 0.18 -0.36
CA LEU A 38 -5.04 -1.10 0.19
C LEU A 38 -5.33 -2.11 -0.93
N THR A 39 -4.86 -3.35 -0.76
CA THR A 39 -5.19 -4.58 -1.55
C THR A 39 -5.07 -4.51 -3.09
N PRO A 40 -5.10 -5.65 -3.80
CA PRO A 40 -4.38 -6.88 -3.51
C PRO A 40 -2.93 -6.82 -4.02
N PRO A 41 -2.60 -6.50 -5.30
CA PRO A 41 -1.21 -6.45 -5.73
C PRO A 41 -0.59 -5.07 -5.56
N ALA A 42 0.68 -5.07 -5.15
CA ALA A 42 1.62 -4.01 -5.49
C ALA A 42 1.98 -4.14 -6.98
N ASP A 43 1.05 -3.79 -7.88
CA ASP A 43 1.31 -3.83 -9.32
C ASP A 43 2.27 -2.69 -9.71
N PRO A 44 3.51 -2.99 -10.12
CA PRO A 44 4.49 -1.94 -10.42
C PRO A 44 4.02 -0.97 -11.51
N LEU A 45 3.18 -1.41 -12.47
CA LEU A 45 2.65 -0.52 -13.49
C LEU A 45 1.72 0.53 -12.89
N LEU A 46 0.81 0.11 -11.99
CA LEU A 46 -0.10 1.03 -11.33
C LEU A 46 0.63 1.97 -10.35
N LEU A 47 1.65 1.47 -9.65
CA LEU A 47 2.49 2.27 -8.77
C LEU A 47 3.22 3.36 -9.56
N THR A 48 3.95 2.96 -10.62
CA THR A 48 4.70 3.89 -11.47
C THR A 48 3.79 4.89 -12.18
N TYR A 49 2.65 4.45 -12.72
CA TYR A 49 1.66 5.35 -13.31
C TYR A 49 1.18 6.41 -12.31
N THR A 50 0.87 6.00 -11.08
CA THR A 50 0.40 6.92 -10.04
C THR A 50 1.49 7.92 -9.64
N GLU A 51 2.75 7.48 -9.59
CA GLU A 51 3.91 8.35 -9.34
C GLU A 51 4.14 9.35 -10.48
N ASP A 52 4.04 8.91 -11.73
CA ASP A 52 4.13 9.77 -12.93
C ASP A 52 3.04 10.84 -12.96
N GLN A 53 1.86 10.54 -12.38
CA GLN A 53 0.78 11.52 -12.20
C GLN A 53 0.98 12.44 -10.97
N GLY A 54 2.16 12.42 -10.34
CA GLY A 54 2.50 13.34 -9.25
C GLY A 54 1.92 12.95 -7.90
N ALA A 55 1.73 11.65 -7.65
CA ALA A 55 1.38 11.12 -6.34
C ALA A 55 2.52 10.27 -5.75
N LYS A 56 2.42 9.93 -4.47
CA LYS A 56 3.34 9.05 -3.74
C LYS A 56 2.59 8.23 -2.71
N ILE A 57 3.02 7.00 -2.52
CA ILE A 57 2.41 6.11 -1.54
C ILE A 57 3.07 6.34 -0.19
N VAL A 58 2.26 6.69 0.80
CA VAL A 58 2.73 7.02 2.16
C VAL A 58 2.18 6.10 3.24
N ALA A 59 1.19 5.28 2.90
CA ALA A 59 0.62 4.27 3.76
C ALA A 59 0.19 3.10 2.87
N THR A 60 0.46 1.86 3.29
CA THR A 60 0.11 0.71 2.48
C THR A 60 -0.29 -0.50 3.31
N GLU A 61 -1.23 -1.25 2.76
CA GLU A 61 -1.41 -2.65 3.05
C GLU A 61 -1.50 -3.41 1.71
N TYR A 62 -0.32 -3.73 1.18
CA TYR A 62 -0.20 -4.77 0.16
C TYR A 62 -0.13 -6.11 0.86
N VAL A 63 -0.81 -7.13 0.34
CA VAL A 63 -0.87 -8.45 0.99
C VAL A 63 0.53 -9.05 1.17
N ILE A 64 1.50 -8.69 0.32
CA ILE A 64 2.90 -9.10 0.48
C ILE A 64 3.53 -8.63 1.79
N ASN A 65 3.01 -7.57 2.42
CA ASN A 65 3.49 -7.04 3.69
C ASN A 65 3.33 -8.04 4.85
N GLN A 66 2.49 -9.08 4.70
CA GLN A 66 2.43 -10.19 5.67
C GLN A 66 3.77 -10.92 5.84
N ALA A 67 4.66 -10.84 4.84
CA ALA A 67 6.02 -11.38 4.92
C ALA A 67 6.96 -10.54 5.80
N LEU A 68 6.54 -9.33 6.22
CA LEU A 68 7.34 -8.45 7.07
C LEU A 68 7.18 -8.76 8.56
N THR A 69 6.23 -9.60 8.94
CA THR A 69 6.03 -9.99 10.34
C THR A 69 7.23 -10.79 10.84
N LEU A 70 7.90 -10.28 11.87
CA LEU A 70 9.09 -10.91 12.44
C LEU A 70 8.71 -12.18 13.21
N ILE A 71 9.55 -13.21 13.08
CA ILE A 71 9.44 -14.45 13.86
C ILE A 71 10.23 -14.27 15.16
N GLU A 72 9.55 -14.39 16.30
CA GLU A 72 10.18 -14.28 17.63
C GLU A 72 11.19 -15.43 17.86
N THR A 73 12.48 -15.11 17.95
CA THR A 73 13.55 -16.12 18.14
C THR A 73 13.71 -16.62 19.59
N SER A 74 13.02 -15.98 20.55
CA SER A 74 13.06 -16.35 21.97
C SER A 74 12.07 -17.46 22.35
N ARG A 75 11.20 -17.89 21.41
CA ARG A 75 10.13 -18.87 21.64
C ARG A 75 10.41 -20.22 20.98
N PRO A 76 9.70 -21.30 21.38
CA PRO A 76 9.72 -22.56 20.64
C PRO A 76 9.37 -22.32 19.15
N PRO A 77 10.13 -22.88 18.19
CA PRO A 77 10.04 -22.51 16.78
C PRO A 77 8.63 -22.57 16.18
N LEU A 78 7.89 -23.65 16.43
CA LEU A 78 6.53 -23.81 15.91
C LEU A 78 5.57 -22.77 16.50
N THR A 79 5.74 -22.43 17.77
CA THR A 79 4.95 -21.37 18.43
C THR A 79 5.27 -20.00 17.84
N ALA A 80 6.55 -19.71 17.60
CA ALA A 80 6.97 -18.44 17.00
C ALA A 80 6.40 -18.25 15.58
N ILE A 81 6.48 -19.30 14.77
CA ILE A 81 5.92 -19.31 13.41
C ILE A 81 4.39 -19.13 13.45
N ALA A 82 3.70 -19.88 14.31
CA ALA A 82 2.25 -19.76 14.44
C ALA A 82 1.80 -18.35 14.84
N ARG A 83 2.52 -17.70 15.77
CA ARG A 83 2.24 -16.33 16.19
C ARG A 83 2.45 -15.33 15.07
N SER A 84 3.60 -15.38 14.40
CA SER A 84 3.90 -14.52 13.25
C SER A 84 2.85 -14.67 12.14
N HIS A 85 2.37 -15.90 11.90
CA HIS A 85 1.31 -16.12 10.92
C HIS A 85 -0.02 -15.46 11.32
N ILE A 86 -0.45 -15.59 12.59
CA ILE A 86 -1.71 -15.00 13.07
C ILE A 86 -1.72 -13.46 12.94
N GLU A 87 -0.56 -12.81 13.01
CA GLU A 87 -0.43 -11.35 12.85
C GLU A 87 -0.58 -10.86 11.40
N GLY A 88 -0.69 -11.76 10.43
CA GLY A 88 -0.97 -11.41 9.04
C GLY A 88 -2.27 -10.61 8.89
N SER A 89 -2.25 -9.56 8.06
CA SER A 89 -3.36 -8.62 7.88
C SER A 89 -4.69 -9.26 7.43
N LEU A 90 -4.64 -10.44 6.83
CA LEU A 90 -5.79 -11.20 6.35
C LEU A 90 -6.39 -12.18 7.37
N ASN A 91 -5.74 -12.39 8.52
CA ASN A 91 -6.20 -13.35 9.54
C ASN A 91 -7.14 -12.72 10.60
N GLY A 92 -7.18 -11.40 10.67
CA GLY A 92 -8.04 -10.64 11.58
C GLY A 92 -9.34 -10.17 10.95
N THR A 93 -10.01 -9.25 11.64
CA THR A 93 -11.21 -8.58 11.16
C THR A 93 -10.86 -7.49 10.14
N SER A 94 -11.80 -7.18 9.24
CA SER A 94 -11.65 -6.03 8.32
C SER A 94 -11.47 -4.71 9.07
N ARG A 95 -11.98 -4.61 10.30
CA ARG A 95 -11.77 -3.45 11.19
C ARG A 95 -10.31 -3.30 11.61
N GLU A 96 -9.69 -4.35 12.12
CA GLU A 96 -8.27 -4.31 12.54
C GLU A 96 -7.36 -3.94 11.37
N ARG A 97 -7.67 -4.49 10.18
CA ARG A 97 -6.98 -4.18 8.94
C ARG A 97 -7.13 -2.72 8.54
N ALA A 98 -8.34 -2.18 8.61
CA ALA A 98 -8.60 -0.76 8.36
C ALA A 98 -7.90 0.15 9.37
N GLU A 99 -7.94 -0.19 10.66
CA GLU A 99 -7.29 0.58 11.73
C GLU A 99 -5.77 0.64 11.56
N MET A 100 -5.14 -0.44 11.11
CA MET A 100 -3.72 -0.44 10.76
C MET A 100 -3.42 0.58 9.66
N LEU A 101 -4.20 0.57 8.58
CA LEU A 101 -4.04 1.50 7.47
C LEU A 101 -4.30 2.95 7.91
N ILE A 102 -5.34 3.17 8.71
CA ILE A 102 -5.71 4.47 9.28
C ILE A 102 -4.56 5.05 10.10
N ARG A 103 -3.93 4.26 10.98
CA ARG A 103 -2.77 4.72 11.77
C ARG A 103 -1.63 5.19 10.86
N GLN A 104 -1.28 4.41 9.83
CA GLN A 104 -0.24 4.79 8.87
C GLN A 104 -0.63 6.04 8.07
N ALA A 105 -1.87 6.10 7.59
CA ALA A 105 -2.40 7.20 6.79
C ALA A 105 -2.44 8.51 7.58
N GLN A 106 -2.81 8.47 8.86
CA GLN A 106 -2.77 9.62 9.78
C GLN A 106 -1.34 10.09 10.01
N ALA A 107 -0.44 9.17 10.39
CA ALA A 107 0.95 9.50 10.69
C ALA A 107 1.64 10.16 9.49
N ASN A 108 1.29 9.73 8.28
CA ASN A 108 1.89 10.23 7.03
C ASN A 108 1.01 11.24 6.27
N ARG A 109 -0.09 11.71 6.88
CA ARG A 109 -1.00 12.74 6.32
C ARG A 109 -1.49 12.41 4.91
N ALA A 110 -1.97 11.19 4.71
CA ALA A 110 -2.57 10.78 3.45
C ALA A 110 -3.77 11.67 3.09
N GLU A 111 -3.91 11.96 1.80
CA GLU A 111 -4.92 12.85 1.22
C GLU A 111 -6.03 12.08 0.51
N GLY A 112 -5.76 10.83 0.14
CA GLY A 112 -6.73 9.92 -0.47
C GLY A 112 -6.35 8.46 -0.26
N LEU A 113 -7.32 7.58 -0.41
CA LEU A 113 -7.13 6.13 -0.36
C LEU A 113 -7.47 5.51 -1.73
N ILE A 114 -6.58 4.67 -2.22
CA ILE A 114 -6.86 3.73 -3.30
C ILE A 114 -7.09 2.35 -2.70
N ILE A 115 -8.20 1.72 -3.08
CA ILE A 115 -8.46 0.31 -2.83
C ILE A 115 -8.45 -0.39 -4.19
N SER A 116 -7.43 -1.19 -4.47
CA SER A 116 -7.53 -2.09 -5.62
C SER A 116 -8.14 -3.42 -5.20
N GLY A 117 -8.80 -4.09 -6.14
CA GLY A 117 -9.26 -5.47 -6.09
C GLY A 117 -8.59 -6.31 -7.19
N ILE A 118 -8.66 -7.63 -7.08
CA ILE A 118 -8.30 -8.56 -8.17
C ILE A 118 -9.51 -9.45 -8.41
N LEU A 119 -9.84 -9.65 -9.68
CA LEU A 119 -10.89 -10.58 -10.06
C LEU A 119 -10.61 -11.97 -9.48
N GLY A 120 -11.56 -12.52 -8.73
CA GLY A 120 -11.43 -13.81 -8.04
C GLY A 120 -10.91 -13.71 -6.59
N GLY A 121 -10.47 -12.53 -6.14
CA GLY A 121 -10.16 -12.27 -4.73
C GLY A 121 -11.43 -12.03 -3.91
N SER A 122 -12.01 -13.08 -3.34
CA SER A 122 -13.28 -12.99 -2.59
C SER A 122 -13.24 -11.99 -1.43
N HIS A 123 -12.12 -11.91 -0.71
CA HIS A 123 -11.93 -10.96 0.39
C HIS A 123 -11.96 -9.50 -0.12
N CYS A 124 -11.40 -9.21 -1.30
CA CYS A 124 -11.41 -7.86 -1.87
C CYS A 124 -12.84 -7.37 -2.08
N ALA A 125 -13.70 -8.19 -2.67
CA ALA A 125 -15.09 -7.82 -2.96
C ALA A 125 -15.92 -7.60 -1.68
N MET A 126 -15.62 -8.33 -0.60
CA MET A 126 -16.40 -8.28 0.64
C MET A 126 -15.95 -7.17 1.59
N GLU A 127 -14.64 -6.89 1.64
CA GLU A 127 -14.06 -6.01 2.66
C GLU A 127 -13.86 -4.57 2.20
N SER A 128 -13.62 -4.33 0.91
CA SER A 128 -13.23 -3.02 0.36
C SER A 128 -14.22 -1.91 0.76
N ARG A 129 -15.52 -2.18 0.64
CA ARG A 129 -16.57 -1.23 1.03
C ARG A 129 -16.57 -0.91 2.52
N LEU A 130 -16.38 -1.92 3.38
CA LEU A 130 -16.34 -1.75 4.84
C LEU A 130 -15.12 -0.91 5.24
N ILE A 131 -13.95 -1.28 4.73
CA ILE A 131 -12.71 -0.58 5.03
C ILE A 131 -12.75 0.86 4.50
N GLY A 132 -13.17 1.05 3.24
CA GLY A 132 -13.31 2.38 2.65
C GLY A 132 -14.30 3.26 3.41
N SER A 133 -15.38 2.70 3.96
CA SER A 133 -16.33 3.45 4.77
C SER A 133 -15.72 3.89 6.10
N LEU A 134 -15.01 2.99 6.79
CA LEU A 134 -14.33 3.31 8.06
C LEU A 134 -13.23 4.37 7.87
N VAL A 135 -12.45 4.26 6.79
CA VAL A 135 -11.40 5.25 6.48
C VAL A 135 -12.01 6.62 6.17
N ARG A 136 -13.09 6.68 5.39
CA ARG A 136 -13.80 7.95 5.13
C ARG A 136 -14.32 8.57 6.41
N GLU A 137 -14.93 7.77 7.29
CA GLU A 137 -15.49 8.24 8.56
C GLU A 137 -14.39 8.82 9.47
N GLN A 138 -13.26 8.12 9.60
CA GLN A 138 -12.20 8.53 10.53
C GLN A 138 -11.25 9.61 9.97
N LEU A 139 -10.97 9.60 8.67
CA LEU A 139 -9.96 10.48 8.06
C LEU A 139 -10.54 11.59 7.19
N GLN A 140 -11.81 11.49 6.81
CA GLN A 140 -12.47 12.46 5.94
C GLN A 140 -11.77 12.65 4.57
N ILE A 141 -11.03 11.62 4.12
CA ILE A 141 -10.34 11.61 2.82
C ILE A 141 -11.15 10.87 1.74
N PRO A 142 -11.07 11.31 0.47
CA PRO A 142 -11.66 10.57 -0.66
C PRO A 142 -11.11 9.15 -0.80
N VAL A 143 -11.95 8.24 -1.29
CA VAL A 143 -11.57 6.84 -1.54
C VAL A 143 -11.97 6.45 -2.95
N LEU A 144 -11.02 5.93 -3.73
CA LEU A 144 -11.20 5.33 -5.04
C LEU A 144 -11.06 3.81 -4.94
N GLU A 145 -12.02 3.07 -5.49
CA GLU A 145 -12.03 1.61 -5.50
C GLU A 145 -12.11 1.07 -6.93
N PHE A 146 -11.23 0.17 -7.35
CA PHE A 146 -11.28 -0.45 -8.69
C PHE A 146 -10.63 -1.84 -8.71
N ASP A 147 -10.98 -2.65 -9.70
CA ASP A 147 -10.29 -3.92 -9.95
C ASP A 147 -9.11 -3.72 -10.91
N VAL A 148 -8.00 -4.38 -10.62
CA VAL A 148 -6.81 -4.39 -11.49
C VAL A 148 -6.95 -5.43 -12.59
N ALA A 149 -6.36 -5.14 -13.73
CA ALA A 149 -6.25 -6.10 -14.82
C ALA A 149 -5.41 -7.33 -14.39
N PRO A 150 -5.59 -8.50 -15.04
CA PRO A 150 -4.72 -9.64 -14.82
C PRO A 150 -3.24 -9.30 -15.06
N PRO A 151 -2.30 -10.02 -14.42
CA PRO A 151 -0.87 -9.79 -14.61
C PRO A 151 -0.46 -9.78 -16.10
N ASN A 152 0.58 -9.00 -16.43
CA ASN A 152 1.12 -8.84 -17.79
C ASN A 152 0.16 -8.17 -18.80
N ARG A 153 -0.77 -7.34 -18.32
CA ARG A 153 -1.61 -6.48 -19.15
C ARG A 153 -1.26 -5.03 -18.85
N GLU A 154 -1.32 -4.17 -19.87
CA GLU A 154 -1.28 -2.73 -19.65
C GLU A 154 -2.48 -2.28 -18.80
N ILE A 155 -2.31 -1.18 -18.06
CA ILE A 155 -3.41 -0.53 -17.37
C ILE A 155 -4.42 -0.05 -18.42
N ASP A 156 -5.66 -0.48 -18.29
CA ASP A 156 -6.72 -0.12 -19.21
C ASP A 156 -7.08 1.38 -19.11
N ARG A 157 -7.68 1.90 -20.18
CA ARG A 157 -8.03 3.32 -20.27
C ARG A 157 -9.02 3.77 -19.19
N GLN A 158 -9.92 2.90 -18.77
CA GLN A 158 -10.93 3.23 -17.76
C GLN A 158 -10.25 3.44 -16.40
N THR A 159 -9.35 2.53 -16.00
CA THR A 159 -8.58 2.63 -14.76
C THR A 159 -7.71 3.90 -14.74
N LYS A 160 -6.98 4.19 -15.82
CA LYS A 160 -6.19 5.43 -15.96
C LYS A 160 -7.04 6.68 -15.73
N THR A 161 -8.15 6.78 -16.46
CA THR A 161 -9.05 7.95 -16.38
C THR A 161 -9.61 8.15 -14.96
N ARG A 162 -9.92 7.05 -14.25
CA ARG A 162 -10.42 7.10 -12.87
C ARG A 162 -9.35 7.55 -11.89
N ILE A 163 -8.11 7.09 -12.06
CA ILE A 163 -6.97 7.56 -11.25
C ILE A 163 -6.74 9.06 -11.51
N ASP A 164 -6.67 9.49 -12.76
CA ASP A 164 -6.42 10.89 -13.11
C ASP A 164 -7.49 11.82 -12.50
N ALA A 165 -8.77 11.46 -12.67
CA ALA A 165 -9.88 12.22 -12.10
C ALA A 165 -9.85 12.24 -10.55
N PHE A 166 -9.45 11.13 -9.93
CA PHE A 166 -9.29 11.07 -8.48
C PHE A 166 -8.17 11.98 -7.99
N LEU A 167 -7.01 11.94 -8.65
CA LEU A 167 -5.89 12.82 -8.31
C LEU A 167 -6.25 14.29 -8.50
N GLU A 168 -6.97 14.64 -9.56
CA GLU A 168 -7.46 16.00 -9.79
C GLU A 168 -8.42 16.46 -8.70
N LEU A 169 -9.34 15.59 -8.27
CA LEU A 169 -10.19 15.84 -7.12
C LEU A 169 -9.35 16.15 -5.86
N LEU A 170 -8.28 15.39 -5.60
CA LEU A 170 -7.41 15.64 -4.45
C LEU A 170 -6.67 16.99 -4.58
N ARG A 171 -6.20 17.36 -5.77
CA ARG A 171 -5.57 18.67 -6.01
C ARG A 171 -6.53 19.82 -5.73
N SER A 172 -7.79 19.70 -6.16
CA SER A 172 -8.80 20.75 -5.91
C SER A 172 -9.17 20.96 -4.44
N ARG A 173 -8.80 20.02 -3.56
CA ARG A 173 -9.08 20.05 -2.12
C ARG A 173 -7.90 20.56 -1.27
N ARG A 174 -6.75 20.81 -1.90
CA ARG A 174 -5.60 21.47 -1.26
C ARG A 174 -5.80 22.98 -1.24
#